data_AF-X1JNP4-F1
#
_entry.id   AF-X1JNP4-F1
#
_cell.length_a   1.000
_cell.length_b   1.000
_cell.length_c   1.000
_cell.angle_alpha   90.00
_cell.angle_beta   90.00
_cell.angle_gamma   90.00
#
_symmetry.space_group_name_H-M   'P 1'
#
loop_
_entity.id
_entity.type
_entity.pdbx_description
1 polymer ?
#
loop_
_entity_poly.entity_id
_entity_poly.type
_entity_poly.pdbx_seq_one_letter_code
_entity_poly.pdbx_strand_id
1 'polypeptide(L)'
;MYEAMFYEKLEDGKVICQLCPHYCRVGGGKRGICGVRENQEGKLYSLVYGKVVSLATDPIEKKPLYHFYPGSDAFSLATVGCNLRCVNCQNYSISQLPREREEIEGKDYTPESIVSQAKRSG
;
A
#
# COMPACT_ATOMS: atom_id res chain seq x y z
N MET A 1 -8.40 -6.64 8.81
CA MET A 1 -7.73 -5.39 9.23
C MET A 1 -6.49 -5.77 10.02
N TYR A 2 -5.33 -5.15 9.76
CA TYR A 2 -4.05 -5.58 10.35
C TYR A 2 -3.38 -4.39 11.05
N GLU A 3 -3.00 -4.54 12.32
CA GLU A 3 -2.36 -3.45 13.08
C GLU A 3 -1.00 -3.09 12.45
N ALA A 4 -0.71 -1.80 12.31
CA ALA A 4 0.54 -1.32 11.77
C ALA A 4 1.68 -1.54 12.79
N MET A 5 2.87 -1.87 12.30
CA MET A 5 3.99 -2.28 13.18
C MET A 5 4.81 -1.12 13.73
N PHE A 6 4.83 0.04 13.07
CA PHE A 6 5.74 1.16 13.38
C PHE A 6 4.97 2.45 13.63
N TYR A 7 4.48 2.62 14.87
CA TYR A 7 3.86 3.84 15.33
C TYR A 7 4.02 4.00 16.85
N GLU A 8 4.01 5.24 17.31
CA GLU A 8 3.98 5.58 18.74
C GLU A 8 2.59 6.06 19.13
N LYS A 9 2.12 5.64 20.30
CA LYS A 9 0.89 6.16 20.90
C LYS A 9 1.18 7.48 21.57
N LEU A 10 0.30 8.44 21.38
CA LEU A 10 0.31 9.73 22.03
C LEU A 10 -0.86 9.85 23.01
N GLU A 11 -0.87 10.95 23.76
CA GLU A 11 -2.03 11.39 24.53
C GLU A 11 -3.26 11.63 23.63
N ASP A 12 -4.44 11.68 24.24
CA ASP A 12 -5.75 11.84 23.57
C ASP A 12 -6.10 10.77 22.51
N GLY A 13 -5.49 9.58 22.58
CA GLY A 13 -5.72 8.52 21.59
C GLY A 13 -5.18 8.83 20.19
N LYS A 14 -4.24 9.78 20.07
CA LYS A 14 -3.52 10.07 18.82
C LYS A 14 -2.34 9.12 18.65
N VAL A 15 -1.78 9.06 17.44
CA VAL A 15 -0.58 8.27 17.14
C VAL A 15 0.40 9.03 16.23
N ILE A 16 1.69 8.72 16.32
CA ILE A 16 2.71 9.11 15.33
C ILE A 16 3.04 7.89 14.48
N CYS A 17 2.64 7.91 13.21
CA CYS A 17 2.98 6.86 12.24
C CYS A 17 4.43 7.03 11.77
N GLN A 18 5.27 6.01 11.94
CA GLN A 18 6.70 6.02 11.57
C GLN A 18 7.02 5.15 10.35
N LEU A 19 5.99 4.69 9.62
CA LEU A 19 6.15 3.80 8.46
C LEU A 19 6.80 4.48 7.24
N CYS A 20 6.86 5.80 7.20
CA CYS A 20 7.52 6.55 6.14
C CYS A 20 8.01 7.91 6.67
N PRO A 21 8.85 8.64 5.91
CA PRO A 21 9.47 9.89 6.37
C PRO A 21 8.52 11.06 6.67
N HIS A 22 7.21 10.91 6.49
CA HIS A 22 6.23 11.96 6.78
C HIS A 22 5.84 12.05 8.27
N TYR A 23 6.12 11.01 9.06
CA TYR A 23 5.84 11.00 10.51
C TYR A 23 4.43 11.51 10.89
N CYS A 24 3.40 11.04 10.17
CA CYS A 24 2.05 11.58 10.30
C CYS A 24 1.53 11.47 11.73
N ARG A 25 1.08 12.59 12.31
CA ARG A 25 0.27 12.61 13.54
C ARG A 25 -1.18 12.33 13.18
N VAL A 26 -1.70 11.17 13.55
CA VAL A 26 -3.02 10.69 13.15
C VAL A 26 -3.97 10.69 14.36
N GLY A 27 -5.01 11.51 14.30
CA GLY A 27 -6.07 11.53 15.33
C GLY A 27 -7.00 10.32 15.27
N GLY A 28 -7.75 10.05 16.34
CA GLY A 28 -8.73 8.97 16.36
C GLY A 28 -9.77 9.11 15.24
N GLY A 29 -10.02 8.02 14.51
CA GLY A 29 -10.88 7.97 13.33
C GLY A 29 -10.31 8.66 12.09
N LYS A 30 -9.05 9.13 12.13
CA LYS A 30 -8.39 9.80 11.00
C LYS A 30 -7.38 8.89 10.32
N ARG A 31 -7.00 9.30 9.09
CA ARG A 31 -6.02 8.61 8.26
C ARG A 31 -4.76 9.44 8.07
N GLY A 32 -3.62 8.77 7.90
CA GLY A 32 -2.39 9.41 7.44
C GLY A 32 -2.51 9.86 5.98
N ILE A 33 -1.54 10.64 5.51
CA ILE A 33 -1.60 11.25 4.16
C ILE A 33 -1.72 10.24 3.01
N CYS A 34 -1.29 8.99 3.22
CA CYS A 34 -1.40 7.92 2.24
C CYS A 34 -2.83 7.40 2.05
N GLY A 35 -3.78 7.80 2.91
CA GLY A 35 -5.19 7.38 2.85
C GLY A 35 -5.47 5.96 3.31
N VAL A 36 -4.45 5.18 3.71
CA VAL A 36 -4.59 3.73 3.99
C VAL A 36 -4.12 3.30 5.37
N ARG A 37 -3.67 4.25 6.19
CA ARG A 37 -3.30 4.03 7.60
C ARG A 37 -4.25 4.81 8.47
N GLU A 38 -5.09 4.11 9.22
CA GLU A 38 -6.17 4.70 10.03
C GLU A 38 -5.91 4.47 11.51
N ASN A 39 -6.07 5.50 12.33
CA ASN A 39 -6.03 5.35 13.77
C ASN A 39 -7.44 5.02 14.28
N GLN A 40 -7.60 3.83 14.86
CA GLN A 40 -8.81 3.41 15.54
C GLN A 40 -8.49 3.24 17.03
N GLU A 41 -9.07 4.09 17.86
CA GLU A 41 -8.95 4.01 19.34
C GLU A 41 -7.49 3.99 19.85
N GLY A 42 -6.63 4.82 19.25
CA GLY A 42 -5.22 4.91 19.63
C GLY A 42 -4.35 3.77 19.11
N LYS A 43 -4.86 2.96 18.17
CA LYS A 43 -4.12 1.93 17.44
C LYS A 43 -4.14 2.21 15.95
N LEU A 44 -2.99 2.14 15.31
CA LEU A 44 -2.88 2.38 13.87
C LEU A 44 -3.10 1.08 13.10
N TYR A 45 -3.99 1.07 12.11
CA TYR A 45 -4.32 -0.08 11.28
C TYR A 45 -4.00 0.15 9.80
N SER A 46 -3.60 -0.92 9.12
CA SER A 46 -3.59 -1.03 7.66
C SER A 46 -4.99 -1.33 7.15
N LEU A 47 -5.49 -0.47 6.25
CA LEU A 47 -6.76 -0.72 5.56
C LEU A 47 -6.57 -1.61 4.32
N VAL A 48 -5.35 -1.76 3.83
CA VAL A 48 -5.04 -2.43 2.56
C VAL A 48 -4.44 -3.84 2.71
N TYR A 49 -4.39 -4.37 3.94
CA TYR A 49 -3.93 -5.75 4.12
C TYR A 49 -4.89 -6.73 3.45
N GLY A 50 -4.38 -7.54 2.52
CA GLY A 50 -5.16 -8.49 1.73
C GLY A 50 -5.99 -7.86 0.60
N LYS A 51 -5.96 -6.53 0.40
CA LYS A 51 -6.74 -5.83 -0.62
C LYS A 51 -5.91 -5.51 -1.85
N VAL A 52 -6.12 -6.24 -2.94
CA VAL A 52 -5.33 -6.14 -4.16
C VAL A 52 -6.13 -5.48 -5.28
N VAL A 53 -5.53 -4.47 -5.92
CA VAL A 53 -6.15 -3.77 -7.08
C VAL A 53 -5.50 -4.10 -8.41
N SER A 54 -4.28 -4.62 -8.40
CA SER A 54 -3.60 -5.04 -9.63
C SER A 54 -2.68 -6.22 -9.39
N LEU A 55 -2.73 -7.17 -10.32
CA LEU A 55 -1.80 -8.28 -10.51
C LEU A 55 -1.40 -8.30 -11.98
N ALA A 56 -0.10 -8.36 -12.26
CA ALA A 56 0.40 -8.41 -13.63
C ALA A 56 1.73 -9.17 -13.68
N THR A 57 1.93 -9.95 -14.73
CA THR A 57 3.21 -10.53 -15.10
C THR A 57 3.67 -9.84 -16.36
N ASP A 58 4.79 -9.14 -16.28
CA ASP A 58 5.38 -8.41 -17.40
C ASP A 58 6.88 -8.72 -17.46
N PRO A 59 7.53 -8.62 -18.63
CA PRO A 59 8.98 -8.71 -18.73
C PRO A 59 9.67 -7.67 -17.84
N ILE A 60 10.81 -8.05 -17.26
CA ILE A 60 11.56 -7.20 -16.34
C ILE A 60 11.99 -5.86 -16.98
N GLU A 61 12.16 -5.82 -18.30
CA GLU A 61 12.51 -4.64 -19.08
C GLU A 61 11.44 -3.54 -19.04
N LYS A 62 10.19 -3.88 -18.69
CA LYS A 62 9.14 -2.87 -18.43
C LYS A 62 9.43 -2.08 -17.15
N LYS A 63 10.18 -2.66 -16.21
CA LYS A 63 10.58 -2.01 -14.95
C LYS A 63 11.81 -1.14 -15.20
N PRO A 64 12.06 -0.11 -14.38
CA PRO A 64 13.24 0.76 -14.53
C PRO A 64 14.54 0.06 -14.07
N LEU A 65 14.82 -1.15 -14.59
CA LEU A 65 15.89 -2.06 -14.18
C LEU A 65 16.51 -2.75 -15.42
N TYR A 66 17.20 -1.98 -16.27
CA TYR A 66 17.61 -2.42 -17.61
C TYR A 66 18.52 -3.66 -17.68
N HIS A 67 19.42 -3.87 -16.70
CA HIS A 67 20.33 -5.03 -16.66
C HIS A 67 20.02 -6.02 -15.53
N PHE A 68 18.79 -5.99 -15.01
CA PHE A 68 18.38 -6.89 -13.93
C PHE A 68 17.66 -8.10 -14.53
N TYR A 69 18.30 -9.27 -14.51
CA TYR A 69 17.78 -10.53 -15.07
C TYR A 69 17.14 -10.43 -16.47
N PRO A 70 17.88 -10.01 -17.52
CA PRO A 70 17.32 -9.82 -18.86
C PRO A 70 16.55 -11.04 -19.38
N GLY A 71 15.40 -10.81 -20.01
CA GLY A 71 14.50 -11.84 -20.53
C GLY A 71 13.65 -12.57 -19.48
N SER A 72 13.74 -12.19 -18.20
CA SER A 72 12.89 -12.76 -17.15
C SER A 72 11.56 -12.01 -17.00
N ASP A 73 10.58 -12.67 -16.39
CA ASP A 73 9.29 -12.08 -16.04
C ASP A 73 9.25 -11.61 -14.59
N ALA A 74 8.46 -10.57 -14.34
CA ALA A 74 8.23 -9.99 -13.01
C ALA A 74 6.74 -10.03 -12.63
N PHE A 75 6.41 -10.87 -11.65
CA PHE A 75 5.08 -10.88 -11.03
C PHE A 75 4.92 -9.66 -10.11
N SER A 76 4.02 -8.75 -10.48
CA SER A 76 3.77 -7.48 -9.81
C SER A 76 2.43 -7.48 -9.09
N LEU A 77 2.44 -7.00 -7.85
CA LEU A 77 1.27 -6.83 -6.98
C LEU A 77 1.16 -5.37 -6.54
N ALA A 78 -0.05 -4.82 -6.53
CA ALA A 78 -0.31 -3.50 -5.97
C ALA A 78 -1.58 -3.44 -5.12
N THR A 79 -1.53 -2.59 -4.10
CA THR A 79 -2.68 -2.12 -3.30
C THR A 79 -2.92 -0.63 -3.60
N VAL A 80 -4.02 -0.08 -3.10
CA VAL A 80 -4.29 1.37 -3.21
C VAL A 80 -3.44 2.19 -2.24
N GLY A 81 -3.31 3.49 -2.53
CA GLY A 81 -2.72 4.49 -1.63
C GLY A 81 -1.22 4.70 -1.82
N CYS A 82 -0.78 5.95 -1.65
CA CYS A 82 0.64 6.32 -1.75
C CYS A 82 0.94 7.53 -0.85
N ASN A 83 2.08 7.52 -0.18
CA ASN A 83 2.57 8.66 0.58
C ASN A 83 3.08 9.81 -0.31
N LEU A 84 3.34 9.55 -1.59
CA LEU A 84 3.77 10.55 -2.58
C LEU A 84 2.59 11.14 -3.38
N ARG A 85 2.86 12.28 -4.02
CA ARG A 85 1.93 12.98 -4.93
C ARG A 85 2.66 13.40 -6.20
N CYS A 86 3.19 12.42 -6.93
CA CYS A 86 3.97 12.66 -8.14
C CYS A 86 3.08 13.32 -9.21
N VAL A 87 3.57 14.40 -9.84
CA VAL A 87 2.83 15.14 -10.89
C VAL A 87 2.50 14.24 -12.09
N ASN A 88 3.41 13.34 -12.46
CA ASN A 88 3.27 12.44 -13.61
C ASN A 88 3.04 10.98 -13.17
N CYS A 89 2.21 10.75 -12.14
CA CYS A 89 1.95 9.40 -11.65
C CYS A 89 1.15 8.59 -12.67
N GLN A 90 1.76 7.57 -13.28
CA GLN A 90 1.06 6.63 -14.17
C GLN A 90 -0.02 5.81 -13.45
N ASN A 91 0.13 5.62 -12.14
CA ASN A 91 -0.81 4.89 -11.28
C ASN A 91 -1.68 5.84 -10.44
N TYR A 92 -1.94 7.05 -10.92
CA TYR A 92 -2.69 8.07 -10.17
C TYR A 92 -4.03 7.54 -9.64
N SER A 93 -4.79 6.85 -10.51
CA SER A 93 -6.11 6.31 -10.18
C SER A 93 -6.10 5.37 -8.97
N ILE A 94 -5.09 4.53 -8.77
CA ILE A 94 -5.06 3.64 -7.59
C ILE A 94 -4.28 4.25 -6.40
N SER A 95 -3.34 5.15 -6.67
CA SER A 95 -2.46 5.71 -5.63
C SER A 95 -3.09 6.87 -4.86
N GLN A 96 -3.96 7.67 -5.50
CA GLN A 96 -4.50 8.90 -4.90
C GLN A 96 -5.94 8.75 -4.39
N LEU A 97 -6.75 7.86 -4.99
CA LEU A 97 -8.16 7.70 -4.64
C LEU A 97 -8.44 7.49 -3.14
N PRO A 98 -7.67 6.70 -2.37
CA PRO A 98 -7.93 6.53 -0.93
C PRO A 98 -7.88 7.82 -0.12
N ARG A 99 -7.09 8.79 -0.57
CA ARG A 99 -6.99 10.12 0.06
C ARG A 99 -8.07 11.07 -0.44
N GLU A 100 -8.53 10.91 -1.68
CA GLU A 100 -9.51 11.81 -2.31
C GLU A 100 -10.96 11.43 -1.99
N ARG A 101 -11.24 10.13 -1.82
CA ARG A 101 -12.60 9.59 -1.64
C ARG A 101 -12.80 8.81 -0.35
N GLU A 102 -11.74 8.58 0.42
CA GLU A 102 -11.73 7.71 1.61
C GLU A 102 -12.17 6.26 1.35
N GLU A 103 -12.24 5.84 0.08
CA GLU A 103 -12.57 4.49 -0.36
C GLU A 103 -11.33 3.60 -0.39
N ILE A 104 -11.49 2.34 0.03
CA ILE A 104 -10.45 1.32 0.00
C ILE A 104 -10.89 0.21 -0.94
N GLU A 105 -10.46 0.32 -2.19
CA GLU A 105 -10.71 -0.69 -3.21
C GLU A 105 -9.74 -1.87 -3.10
N GLY A 106 -10.19 -3.02 -3.63
CA GLY A 106 -9.36 -4.20 -3.80
C GLY A 106 -10.12 -5.49 -3.59
N LYS A 107 -9.70 -6.52 -4.33
CA LYS A 107 -10.15 -7.90 -4.14
C LYS A 107 -9.38 -8.52 -2.99
N ASP A 108 -10.02 -9.39 -2.24
CA ASP A 108 -9.40 -10.12 -1.14
C ASP A 108 -8.48 -11.23 -1.67
N TYR A 109 -7.22 -11.21 -1.25
CA TYR A 109 -6.25 -12.27 -1.48
C TYR A 109 -5.56 -12.65 -0.17
N THR A 110 -5.30 -13.94 -0.01
CA THR A 110 -4.41 -14.42 1.04
C THR A 110 -2.95 -14.39 0.58
N PRO A 111 -1.98 -14.27 1.51
CA PRO A 111 -0.56 -14.39 1.17
C PRO A 111 -0.23 -15.66 0.39
N GLU A 112 -0.82 -16.80 0.77
CA GLU A 112 -0.58 -18.10 0.13
C GLU A 112 -1.10 -18.13 -1.31
N SER A 113 -2.23 -17.47 -1.57
CA SER A 113 -2.79 -17.33 -2.92
C SER A 113 -1.88 -16.49 -3.82
N ILE A 114 -1.31 -15.39 -3.31
CA ILE A 114 -0.35 -14.56 -4.05
C ILE A 114 0.92 -15.35 -4.37
N VAL A 115 1.49 -16.04 -3.38
CA VAL A 115 2.69 -16.88 -3.58
C VAL A 115 2.41 -17.98 -4.60
N SER A 116 1.24 -18.62 -4.52
CA SER A 116 0.84 -19.67 -5.46
C SER A 116 0.69 -19.16 -6.89
N GLN A 117 0.17 -17.94 -7.08
CA GLN A 117 0.04 -17.31 -8.40
C GLN A 117 1.40 -16.90 -8.96
N ALA A 118 2.28 -16.35 -8.14
CA ALA A 118 3.64 -16.00 -8.54
C ALA A 118 4.39 -17.24 -9.08
N LYS A 119 4.37 -18.35 -8.34
CA LYS A 119 5.02 -19.62 -8.75
C LYS A 119 4.45 -20.24 -10.04
N ARG A 120 3.20 -19.94 -10.39
CA ARG A 120 2.57 -20.45 -11.63
C ARG A 120 2.89 -19.57 -12.84
N SER A 121 3.35 -18.34 -12.61
CA SER A 121 3.50 -17.32 -13.64
C SER A 121 4.86 -17.36 -14.35
N GLY A 122 5.77 -18.24 -13.92
CA GLY A 122 7.15 -18.34 -14.41
C GLY A 122 8.12 -18.43 -13.24
#